data_AF-A0A956FVK5-F1
#
_entry.id   AF-A0A956FVK5-F1
#
_cell.length_a   1.000
_cell.length_b   1.000
_cell.length_c   1.000
_cell.angle_alpha   90.00
_cell.angle_beta   90.00
_cell.angle_gamma   90.00
#
_symmetry.space_group_name_H-M   'P 1'
#
loop_
_entity.id
_entity.type
_entity.pdbx_description
1 polymer ?
#
loop_
_entity_poly.entity_id
_entity_poly.type
_entity_poly.pdbx_seq_one_letter_code
_entity_poly.pdbx_strand_id
1 'polypeptide(L)'
;MSAEVTAKVLARMVENKPFRTQVAKDPDAALGRLDLTDEERTLLADTAKEGIDKLLTDGETTGASEKLARYLGSAKLGLSREVKAELNKAVVERLARKRGLAIGHVL
;
A
#
# COMPACT_ATOMS: atom_id res chain seq x y z
N MET A 1 6.89 -16.19 -6.36
CA MET A 1 7.30 -14.94 -7.02
C MET A 1 7.67 -13.92 -5.95
N SER A 2 8.43 -12.89 -6.33
CA SER A 2 9.13 -11.99 -5.42
C SER A 2 8.21 -10.98 -4.75
N ALA A 3 8.36 -10.85 -3.43
CA ALA A 3 7.77 -9.82 -2.57
C ALA A 3 7.84 -8.38 -3.14
N GLU A 4 8.76 -8.14 -4.07
CA GLU A 4 8.89 -6.93 -4.87
C GLU A 4 7.66 -6.58 -5.73
N VAL A 5 7.00 -7.56 -6.36
CA VAL A 5 5.78 -7.31 -7.17
C VAL A 5 4.66 -6.84 -6.25
N THR A 6 4.44 -7.56 -5.15
CA THR A 6 3.46 -7.21 -4.12
C THR A 6 3.72 -5.82 -3.53
N ALA A 7 4.99 -5.45 -3.30
CA ALA A 7 5.37 -4.11 -2.86
C ALA A 7 5.02 -3.02 -3.91
N LYS A 8 5.33 -3.24 -5.18
CA LYS A 8 5.01 -2.31 -6.28
C LYS A 8 3.51 -2.10 -6.43
N VAL A 9 2.71 -3.16 -6.27
CA VAL A 9 1.24 -3.05 -6.31
C VAL A 9 0.73 -2.26 -5.12
N LEU A 10 1.20 -2.55 -3.92
CA LEU A 10 0.84 -1.82 -2.70
C LEU A 10 1.15 -0.32 -2.84
N ALA A 11 2.37 0.01 -3.27
CA ALA A 11 2.77 1.39 -3.52
C ALA A 11 1.83 2.05 -4.53
N ARG A 12 1.54 1.37 -5.65
CA ARG A 12 0.62 1.86 -6.68
C ARG A 12 -0.79 2.06 -6.13
N MET A 13 -1.31 1.20 -5.26
CA MET A 13 -2.62 1.38 -4.64
C MET A 13 -2.65 2.59 -3.69
N VAL A 14 -1.57 2.81 -2.95
CA VAL A 14 -1.44 3.98 -2.07
C VAL A 14 -1.43 5.26 -2.92
N GLU A 15 -0.65 5.30 -4.00
CA GLU A 15 -0.49 6.47 -4.88
C GLU A 15 -1.65 6.67 -5.87
N ASN A 16 -2.37 5.63 -6.26
CA ASN A 16 -3.40 5.67 -7.28
C ASN A 16 -4.74 5.20 -6.69
N LYS A 17 -5.56 6.18 -6.28
CA LYS A 17 -6.87 5.92 -5.68
C LYS A 17 -7.79 5.14 -6.64
N PRO A 18 -7.88 5.48 -7.95
CA PRO A 18 -8.62 4.67 -8.92
C PRO A 18 -8.18 3.20 -8.95
N PHE A 19 -6.87 2.95 -9.00
CA PHE A 19 -6.32 1.58 -9.01
C PHE A 19 -6.67 0.83 -7.72
N ARG A 20 -6.50 1.46 -6.56
CA ARG A 20 -6.94 0.90 -5.26
C ARG A 20 -8.43 0.57 -5.25
N THR A 21 -9.27 1.48 -5.72
CA THR A 21 -10.73 1.25 -5.79
C THR A 21 -11.06 0.10 -6.73
N GLN A 22 -10.32 -0.06 -7.82
CA GLN A 22 -10.46 -1.19 -8.73
C GLN A 22 -10.02 -2.51 -8.07
N VAL A 23 -8.88 -2.54 -7.38
CA VAL A 23 -8.43 -3.72 -6.62
C VAL A 23 -9.39 -4.06 -5.48
N ALA A 24 -9.98 -3.05 -4.82
CA ALA A 24 -10.96 -3.25 -3.75
C ALA A 24 -12.31 -3.75 -4.29
N LYS A 25 -12.70 -3.38 -5.51
CA LYS A 25 -13.94 -3.87 -6.14
C LYS A 25 -13.76 -5.24 -6.80
N ASP A 26 -12.68 -5.39 -7.56
CA ASP A 26 -12.40 -6.55 -8.40
C ASP A 26 -10.89 -6.85 -8.40
N PRO A 27 -10.40 -7.51 -7.33
CA PRO A 27 -8.98 -7.82 -7.21
C PRO A 27 -8.52 -8.81 -8.29
N ASP A 28 -9.36 -9.75 -8.71
CA ASP A 28 -9.03 -10.70 -9.78
C ASP A 28 -8.81 -10.02 -11.12
N ALA A 29 -9.65 -9.08 -11.53
CA ALA A 29 -9.42 -8.34 -12.77
C ALA A 29 -8.21 -7.39 -12.68
N ALA A 30 -7.99 -6.77 -11.52
CA ALA A 30 -6.92 -5.78 -11.32
C ALA A 30 -5.53 -6.42 -11.13
N LEU A 31 -5.48 -7.55 -10.44
CA LEU A 31 -4.26 -8.26 -10.04
C LEU A 31 -4.02 -9.53 -10.85
N GLY A 32 -5.01 -10.04 -11.58
CA GLY A 32 -4.88 -11.27 -12.37
C GLY A 32 -3.91 -11.16 -13.56
N ARG A 33 -3.48 -9.95 -13.92
CA ARG A 33 -2.38 -9.72 -14.87
C ARG A 33 -1.00 -9.79 -14.23
N LEU A 34 -0.94 -9.90 -12.90
CA LEU A 34 0.27 -9.98 -12.13
C LEU A 34 0.45 -11.42 -11.67
N ASP A 35 1.70 -11.86 -11.69
CA ASP A 35 2.12 -13.21 -11.33
C ASP A 35 2.17 -13.36 -9.80
N LEU A 36 1.00 -13.18 -9.18
CA LEU A 36 0.78 -13.18 -7.74
C LEU A 36 0.15 -14.49 -7.32
N THR A 37 0.60 -14.99 -6.18
CA THR A 37 -0.06 -16.11 -5.50
C THR A 37 -1.45 -15.71 -4.98
N ASP A 38 -2.33 -16.68 -4.75
CA ASP A 38 -3.64 -16.46 -4.13
C ASP A 38 -3.54 -15.74 -2.78
N GLU A 39 -2.52 -16.05 -1.99
CA GLU A 39 -2.24 -15.40 -0.70
C GLU A 39 -1.90 -13.92 -0.88
N GLU A 40 -1.01 -13.58 -1.80
CA GLU A 40 -0.64 -12.19 -2.11
C GLU A 40 -1.83 -11.42 -2.67
N ARG A 41 -2.62 -12.04 -3.55
CA ARG A 41 -3.80 -11.42 -4.17
C ARG A 41 -4.86 -11.07 -3.11
N THR A 42 -5.15 -12.02 -2.22
CA THR A 42 -6.10 -11.84 -1.11
C THR A 42 -5.65 -10.70 -0.19
N LEU A 43 -4.37 -10.68 0.17
CA LEU A 43 -3.81 -9.61 1.00
C LEU A 43 -3.91 -8.24 0.33
N LEU A 44 -3.56 -8.14 -0.94
CA LEU A 44 -3.62 -6.89 -1.69
C LEU A 44 -5.07 -6.37 -1.76
N ALA A 45 -6.03 -7.26 -1.99
CA ALA A 45 -7.45 -6.94 -2.00
C ALA A 45 -7.93 -6.39 -0.64
N ASP A 46 -7.57 -7.08 0.43
CA ASP A 46 -7.93 -6.76 1.81
C ASP A 46 -7.30 -5.42 2.25
N THR A 47 -6.03 -5.23 1.90
CA THR A 47 -5.28 -3.98 2.13
C THR A 47 -5.85 -2.81 1.33
N ALA A 48 -6.31 -3.04 0.10
CA ALA A 48 -6.93 -2.03 -0.73
C ALA A 48 -8.28 -1.54 -0.17
N LYS A 49 -9.07 -2.46 0.40
CA LYS A 49 -10.38 -2.18 1.00
C LYS A 49 -10.26 -1.43 2.32
N GLU A 50 -9.54 -1.98 3.27
CA GLU A 50 -9.56 -1.48 4.65
C GLU A 50 -8.27 -0.80 5.07
N GLY A 51 -7.11 -1.38 4.75
CA GLY A 51 -5.82 -0.90 5.21
C GLY A 51 -5.51 0.52 4.71
N ILE A 52 -5.47 0.71 3.40
CA ILE A 52 -5.09 2.01 2.81
C ILE A 52 -6.16 3.08 3.10
N ASP A 53 -7.45 2.73 3.14
CA ASP A 53 -8.50 3.70 3.39
C ASP A 53 -8.55 4.18 4.84
N LYS A 54 -8.43 3.27 5.82
CA LYS A 54 -8.31 3.63 7.25
C LYS A 54 -7.11 4.55 7.50
N LEU A 55 -6.05 4.40 6.72
CA LEU A 55 -4.80 5.14 6.94
C LEU A 55 -4.72 6.47 6.21
N LEU A 56 -5.44 6.60 5.11
CA LEU A 56 -5.56 7.88 4.40
C LEU A 56 -6.71 8.75 4.94
N THR A 57 -7.66 8.17 5.67
CA THR A 57 -8.82 8.87 6.25
C THR A 57 -8.43 9.66 7.50
N ASP A 58 -7.54 9.14 8.32
CA ASP A 58 -7.16 9.76 9.60
C ASP A 58 -6.29 11.03 9.46
N GLY A 59 -5.71 11.29 8.28
CA GLY A 59 -4.89 12.50 8.02
C GLY A 59 -3.58 12.58 8.81
N GLU A 60 -3.39 11.76 9.85
CA GLU A 60 -2.17 11.65 10.63
C GLU A 60 -1.13 10.78 9.90
N THR A 61 -0.08 11.44 9.41
CA THR A 61 1.15 10.82 8.90
C THR A 61 1.85 9.96 9.93
N THR A 62 1.71 10.30 11.21
CA THR A 62 2.40 9.67 12.32
C THR A 62 1.67 8.37 12.67
N GLY A 63 2.17 7.25 12.17
CA GLY A 63 1.61 5.92 12.44
C GLY A 63 0.73 5.34 11.34
N ALA A 64 0.49 6.06 10.23
CA ALA A 64 -0.19 5.48 9.08
C ALA A 64 0.62 4.32 8.46
N SER A 65 1.91 4.53 8.24
CA SER A 65 2.78 3.47 7.75
C SER A 65 2.97 2.34 8.77
N GLU A 66 2.98 2.65 10.07
CA GLU A 66 3.13 1.66 11.13
C GLU A 66 1.87 0.80 11.31
N LYS A 67 0.68 1.40 11.24
CA LYS A 67 -0.60 0.67 11.20
C LYS A 67 -0.73 -0.18 9.93
N LEU A 68 -0.31 0.31 8.75
CA LEU A 68 -0.28 -0.48 7.50
C LEU A 68 0.70 -1.65 7.62
N ALA A 69 1.89 -1.40 8.14
CA ALA A 69 2.92 -2.41 8.34
C ALA A 69 2.52 -3.45 9.40
N ARG A 70 1.78 -3.05 10.45
CA ARG A 70 1.21 -3.99 11.44
C ARG A 70 0.05 -4.78 10.87
N TYR A 71 -0.85 -4.15 10.11
CA TYR A 71 -1.95 -4.84 9.43
C TYR A 71 -1.42 -5.94 8.50
N LEU A 72 -0.46 -5.57 7.67
CA LEU A 72 0.21 -6.47 6.75
C LEU A 72 1.11 -7.49 7.49
N GLY A 73 1.79 -7.09 8.57
CA GLY A 73 2.60 -7.97 9.41
C GLY A 73 1.81 -8.99 10.22
N SER A 74 0.57 -8.64 10.61
CA SER A 74 -0.39 -9.54 11.28
C SER A 74 -1.00 -10.56 10.32
N ALA A 75 -1.04 -10.26 9.01
CA ALA A 75 -1.55 -11.17 7.98
C ALA A 75 -0.63 -12.38 7.68
N LYS A 76 0.35 -12.69 8.56
CA LYS A 76 1.27 -13.84 8.45
C LYS A 76 2.17 -13.89 7.20
N LEU A 77 2.17 -12.88 6.34
CA LEU A 77 2.92 -12.91 5.08
C LEU A 77 4.46 -12.91 5.19
N GLY A 78 5.04 -12.94 6.40
CA GLY A 78 6.48 -12.91 6.56
C GLY A 78 7.12 -11.75 5.78
N LEU A 79 6.43 -10.60 5.75
CA LEU A 79 6.80 -9.50 4.85
C LEU A 79 8.24 -9.13 5.06
N SER A 80 9.01 -9.34 4.00
CA SER A 80 10.43 -9.03 3.99
C SER A 80 10.62 -7.54 4.27
N ARG A 81 11.77 -7.20 4.84
CA ARG A 81 12.11 -5.83 5.27
C ARG A 81 11.93 -4.82 4.12
N GLU A 82 12.19 -5.25 2.88
CA GLU A 82 12.01 -4.47 1.66
C GLU A 82 10.54 -4.08 1.40
N VAL A 83 9.59 -5.00 1.60
CA VAL A 83 8.16 -4.71 1.40
C VAL A 83 7.67 -3.66 2.38
N LYS A 84 8.12 -3.76 3.64
CA LYS A 84 7.82 -2.76 4.68
C LYS A 84 8.40 -1.39 4.33
N ALA A 85 9.60 -1.35 3.74
CA ALA A 85 10.28 -0.12 3.37
C ALA A 85 9.60 0.60 2.18
N GLU A 86 9.32 -0.12 1.09
CA GLU A 86 8.63 0.44 -0.09
C GLU A 86 7.22 0.95 0.24
N LEU A 87 6.51 0.22 1.10
CA LEU A 87 5.19 0.62 1.56
C LEU A 87 5.25 1.89 2.42
N ASN A 88 6.18 1.96 3.36
CA ASN A 88 6.39 3.14 4.18
C ASN A 88 6.70 4.35 3.30
N LYS A 89 7.55 4.17 2.27
CA LYS A 89 7.87 5.22 1.30
C LYS A 89 6.62 5.69 0.54
N ALA A 90 5.83 4.78 -0.03
CA ALA A 90 4.63 5.15 -0.78
C ALA A 90 3.59 5.89 0.08
N VAL A 91 3.40 5.48 1.34
CA VAL A 91 2.51 6.16 2.30
C VAL A 91 3.01 7.56 2.64
N VAL A 92 4.31 7.70 2.93
CA VAL A 92 4.93 9.00 3.23
C VAL A 92 4.84 9.94 2.02
N GLU A 93 5.15 9.48 0.80
CA GLU A 93 5.05 10.29 -0.42
C GLU A 93 3.61 10.69 -0.76
N ARG A 94 2.64 9.80 -0.55
CA ARG A 94 1.21 10.07 -0.75
C ARG A 94 0.71 11.15 0.21
N LEU A 95 1.10 11.06 1.48
CA LEU A 95 0.69 12.00 2.51
C LEU A 95 1.41 13.35 2.40
N ALA A 96 2.69 13.35 2.03
CA ALA A 96 3.45 14.57 1.71
C ALA A 96 2.74 15.35 0.59
N ARG A 97 2.35 14.67 -0.49
CA ARG A 97 1.55 15.26 -1.59
C ARG A 97 0.18 15.77 -1.11
N LYS A 98 -0.51 15.05 -0.22
CA LYS A 98 -1.84 15.44 0.29
C LYS A 98 -1.79 16.66 1.22
N ARG A 99 -0.72 16.83 2.00
CA ARG A 99 -0.51 18.01 2.87
C ARG A 99 0.01 19.23 2.11
N GLY A 100 0.20 19.15 0.79
CA GLY A 100 0.85 20.22 0.03
C GLY A 100 2.29 20.48 0.51
N LEU A 101 2.89 19.53 1.24
CA LEU A 101 4.33 19.54 1.47
C LEU A 101 4.95 19.18 0.13
N ALA A 102 5.20 20.22 -0.67
CA ALA A 102 6.24 20.15 -1.67
C ALA A 102 7.47 19.59 -0.95
N ILE A 103 7.88 18.38 -1.32
CA ILE A 103 9.25 17.94 -1.08
C ILE A 103 10.07 18.83 -2.02
N GLY A 104 10.31 20.06 -1.60
CA GLY A 104 10.75 21.17 -2.44
C GLY A 104 11.58 22.12 -1.60
N HIS A 105 12.89 21.99 -1.78
CA HIS A 105 13.98 22.83 -1.29
C HIS A 105 14.19 22.95 0.23
N VAL A 106 15.09 22.10 0.72
CA VAL A 106 16.22 22.62 1.48
C VAL A 106 17.03 23.49 0.51
N LEU A 107 17.04 24.80 0.75
CA LEU A 107 18.02 25.76 0.25
C LEU A 107 18.59 26.48 1.47
#